data_AF-A0A8T7LB76-F1
#
_entry.id   AF-A0A8T7LB76-F1
#
_cell.length_a   1.000
_cell.length_b   1.000
_cell.length_c   1.000
_cell.angle_alpha   90.00
_cell.angle_beta   90.00
_cell.angle_gamma   90.00
#
_symmetry.space_group_name_H-M   'P 1'
#
loop_
_entity.id
_entity.type
_entity.pdbx_description
1 polymer ?
#
loop_
_entity_poly.entity_id
_entity_poly.type
_entity_poly.pdbx_seq_one_letter_code
_entity_poly.pdbx_strand_id
1 'polypeptide(L)'
;MIERQTLDMRILSGDHVPADALKAVLTGDVPPDDDLFDLYAERLLMHALDTRDAEAANIVARLMDERPNLDERLSSLLNDTLHIQPDAAYAFIRVRLNDNPDTRWLNRLKMAALYSLRVAINDGDSDTIINWLTLVAREPAHYDLGDVLHYGILAAQPRARQDGELGRQLIVLSIKRDPASLPKLLADEELMKALPDNFGRVMRDHTGDPLQLLQMRGAEVFLVAMARAAMARAGAVFTPAVVSQVWELYSGGTSNGGTLPTDYQAESIIQEWMQHGVQYLSREALERLLALVIAHKRDDLALQLIHQANESKTLLPSLARALENSQRATHDILDLVSRITTAGDMTPQQAIATYITMLGDLEWRKEALPLAQQLARSLQQHPNISVSDEVLWHMLALASETRDELTARAASRRLVSELETVEDDGLLVEDLRRLCAQVSWSDTVRQSLTNWWRGFTRGLALTRMQRLDKALEGRRGLDDERGVMQTLVAVRRMLGSHSLAEFAEQVNAAYTVLEALAEAFDGWSKRAVGFDSAVVRAELDDRSDELSPQQRQVLANNLKELAQLVGSMGDSRTRGALMRRSDDLDRDLMSGEQAPHSAVDTMKWLAGYWGGMQAAEPDANS
;
A
#
# COMPACT_ATOMS: atom_id res chain seq x y z
N MET A 1 -44.85 10.30 80.94
CA MET A 1 -46.29 10.49 80.67
C MET A 1 -46.68 11.97 80.57
N ILE A 2 -46.29 12.83 81.53
CA ILE A 2 -46.57 14.29 81.50
C ILE A 2 -45.91 15.00 80.30
N GLU A 3 -44.70 14.60 79.92
CA GLU A 3 -43.99 15.18 78.76
C GLU A 3 -44.71 14.90 77.43
N ARG A 4 -45.32 13.72 77.28
CA ARG A 4 -46.06 13.34 76.07
C ARG A 4 -47.35 14.14 75.90
N GLN A 5 -48.15 14.27 76.95
CA GLN A 5 -49.37 15.09 76.93
C GLN A 5 -49.07 16.57 76.59
N THR A 6 -47.91 17.07 77.03
CA THR A 6 -47.46 18.43 76.69
C THR A 6 -47.08 18.53 75.21
N LEU A 7 -46.45 17.51 74.64
CA LEU A 7 -46.15 17.45 73.22
C LEU A 7 -47.42 17.30 72.37
N ASP A 8 -48.38 16.46 72.79
CA ASP A 8 -49.65 16.24 72.09
C ASP A 8 -50.44 17.55 72.00
N MET A 9 -50.53 18.29 73.12
CA MET A 9 -51.17 19.61 73.14
C MET A 9 -50.48 20.61 72.21
N ARG A 10 -49.14 20.59 72.14
CA ARG A 10 -48.36 21.47 71.24
C ARG A 10 -48.58 21.14 69.77
N ILE A 11 -48.68 19.86 69.42
CA ILE A 11 -49.00 19.44 68.04
C ILE A 11 -50.40 19.89 67.65
N LEU A 12 -51.39 19.73 68.54
CA LEU A 12 -52.77 20.14 68.31
C LEU A 12 -52.94 21.67 68.23
N SER A 13 -52.19 22.43 69.04
CA SER A 13 -52.17 23.91 68.96
C SER A 13 -51.37 24.43 67.77
N GLY A 14 -50.59 23.57 67.11
CA GLY A 14 -49.71 23.92 66.02
C GLY A 14 -48.43 24.65 66.46
N ASP A 15 -48.08 24.58 67.75
CA ASP A 15 -46.86 25.12 68.32
C ASP A 15 -45.61 24.37 67.80
N HIS A 16 -44.45 25.04 67.84
CA HIS A 16 -43.19 24.44 67.44
C HIS A 16 -42.81 23.27 68.36
N VAL A 17 -42.49 22.11 67.76
CA VAL A 17 -42.01 20.92 68.45
C VAL A 17 -40.64 20.55 67.89
N PRO A 18 -39.61 20.32 68.73
CA PRO A 18 -38.28 19.92 68.26
C PRO A 18 -38.32 18.60 67.48
N ALA A 19 -37.54 18.53 66.40
CA ALA A 19 -37.49 17.35 65.53
C ALA A 19 -37.14 16.06 66.28
N ASP A 20 -36.20 16.12 67.23
CA ASP A 20 -35.83 14.95 68.04
C ASP A 20 -36.99 14.43 68.89
N ALA A 21 -37.87 15.32 69.37
CA ALA A 21 -39.08 14.93 70.09
C ALA A 21 -40.10 14.27 69.15
N LEU A 22 -40.24 14.77 67.91
CA LEU A 22 -41.08 14.15 66.87
C LEU A 22 -40.57 12.75 66.51
N LYS A 23 -39.26 12.62 66.24
CA LYS A 23 -38.60 11.34 65.95
C LYS A 23 -38.81 10.34 67.09
N ALA A 24 -38.60 10.76 68.34
CA ALA A 24 -38.75 9.91 69.51
C ALA A 24 -40.19 9.42 69.71
N VAL A 25 -41.20 10.25 69.44
CA VAL A 25 -42.61 9.85 69.53
C VAL A 25 -42.98 8.86 68.43
N LEU A 26 -42.55 9.09 67.19
CA LEU A 26 -42.89 8.25 66.03
C LEU A 26 -42.13 6.91 65.97
N THR A 27 -41.00 6.81 66.65
CA THR A 27 -40.18 5.58 66.72
C THR A 27 -40.29 4.84 68.06
N GLY A 28 -40.99 5.41 69.05
CA GLY A 28 -41.14 4.82 70.39
C GLY A 28 -42.16 3.69 70.47
N ASP A 29 -42.05 2.86 71.52
CA ASP A 29 -42.84 1.62 71.72
C ASP A 29 -44.36 1.83 71.88
N VAL A 30 -44.80 3.05 72.16
CA VAL A 30 -46.22 3.38 72.38
C VAL A 30 -46.61 4.45 71.36
N PRO A 31 -47.17 4.09 70.19
CA PRO A 31 -47.57 5.08 69.19
C PRO A 31 -48.73 5.96 69.70
N PRO A 32 -48.87 7.21 69.26
CA PRO A 32 -50.04 8.04 69.53
C PRO A 32 -51.31 7.50 68.87
N ASP A 33 -52.46 8.02 69.30
CA ASP A 33 -53.75 7.79 68.65
C ASP A 33 -53.65 8.16 67.16
N ASP A 34 -54.40 7.48 66.29
CA ASP A 34 -54.21 7.55 64.83
C ASP A 34 -54.24 8.99 64.27
N ASP A 35 -55.17 9.84 64.73
CA ASP A 35 -55.25 11.24 64.28
C ASP A 35 -54.04 12.08 64.71
N LEU A 36 -53.52 11.84 65.93
CA LEU A 36 -52.32 12.50 66.43
C LEU A 36 -51.08 11.98 65.72
N PHE A 37 -51.02 10.68 65.44
CA PHE A 37 -49.92 10.05 64.70
C PHE A 37 -49.69 10.72 63.35
N ASP A 38 -50.77 10.94 62.60
CA ASP A 38 -50.70 11.62 61.31
C ASP A 38 -50.17 13.05 61.44
N LEU A 39 -50.61 13.80 62.46
CA LEU A 39 -50.11 15.16 62.71
C LEU A 39 -48.63 15.19 63.08
N TYR A 40 -48.15 14.22 63.88
CA TYR A 40 -46.73 14.07 64.18
C TYR A 40 -45.91 13.78 62.92
N ALA A 41 -46.39 12.85 62.08
CA ALA A 41 -45.71 12.49 60.83
C ALA A 41 -45.71 13.65 59.82
N GLU A 42 -46.81 14.40 59.71
CA GLU A 42 -46.91 15.61 58.88
C GLU A 42 -45.91 16.68 59.33
N ARG A 43 -45.80 16.94 60.64
CA ARG A 43 -44.82 17.90 61.18
C ARG A 43 -43.38 17.45 60.97
N LEU A 44 -43.11 16.15 61.10
CA LEU A 44 -41.78 15.62 60.84
C LEU A 44 -41.44 15.67 59.33
N LEU A 45 -42.42 15.48 58.45
CA LEU A 45 -42.25 15.66 57.01
C LEU A 45 -41.90 17.10 56.66
N MET A 46 -42.65 18.07 57.16
CA MET A 46 -42.36 19.50 56.95
C MET A 46 -40.94 19.84 57.42
N HIS A 47 -40.55 19.36 58.60
CA HIS A 47 -39.18 19.52 59.09
C HIS A 47 -38.16 18.89 58.14
N ALA A 48 -38.36 17.65 57.69
CA ALA A 48 -37.46 16.96 56.78
C ALA A 48 -37.30 17.71 55.44
N LEU A 49 -38.36 18.30 54.93
CA LEU A 49 -38.35 19.11 53.70
C LEU A 49 -37.57 20.42 53.91
N ASP A 50 -37.87 21.15 54.99
CA ASP A 50 -37.25 22.45 55.30
C ASP A 50 -35.75 22.33 55.61
N THR A 51 -35.33 21.30 56.35
CA THR A 51 -33.96 21.16 56.86
C THR A 51 -33.12 20.16 56.09
N ARG A 52 -33.72 19.39 55.17
CA ARG A 52 -33.06 18.26 54.48
C ARG A 52 -32.56 17.17 55.44
N ASP A 53 -33.19 17.02 56.61
CA ASP A 53 -32.83 16.00 57.60
C ASP A 53 -33.14 14.59 57.05
N ALA A 54 -32.07 13.84 56.72
CA ALA A 54 -32.17 12.51 56.15
C ALA A 54 -32.75 11.47 57.12
N GLU A 55 -32.53 11.63 58.43
CA GLU A 55 -33.09 10.72 59.43
C GLU A 55 -34.61 10.93 59.55
N ALA A 56 -35.03 12.19 59.62
CA ALA A 56 -36.46 12.54 59.58
C ALA A 56 -37.13 12.04 58.30
N ALA A 57 -36.46 12.21 57.14
CA ALA A 57 -36.95 11.73 55.86
C ALA A 57 -37.15 10.20 55.83
N ASN A 58 -36.18 9.43 56.32
CA ASN A 58 -36.26 7.98 56.41
C ASN A 58 -37.40 7.50 57.32
N ILE A 59 -37.55 8.13 58.50
CA ILE A 59 -38.63 7.78 59.43
C ILE A 59 -39.98 7.99 58.76
N VAL A 60 -40.22 9.18 58.19
CA VAL A 60 -41.50 9.51 57.55
C VAL A 60 -41.77 8.62 56.35
N ALA A 61 -40.78 8.40 55.48
CA ALA A 61 -40.96 7.58 54.29
C ALA A 61 -41.27 6.12 54.63
N ARG A 62 -40.64 5.55 55.66
CA ARG A 62 -40.99 4.23 56.18
C ARG A 62 -42.43 4.18 56.69
N LEU A 63 -42.87 5.21 57.42
CA LEU A 63 -44.27 5.29 57.89
C LEU A 63 -45.27 5.37 56.73
N MET A 64 -44.92 6.07 55.65
CA MET A 64 -45.71 6.11 54.40
C MET A 64 -45.72 4.76 53.68
N ASP A 65 -44.71 3.91 53.84
CA ASP A 65 -44.75 2.53 53.33
C ASP A 65 -45.64 1.62 54.17
N GLU A 66 -45.60 1.77 55.50
CA GLU A 66 -46.35 0.94 56.44
C GLU A 66 -47.84 1.29 56.51
N ARG A 67 -48.21 2.55 56.27
CA ARG A 67 -49.58 3.07 56.44
C ARG A 67 -50.12 3.74 55.17
N PRO A 68 -50.97 3.06 54.37
CA PRO A 68 -51.51 3.62 53.12
C PRO A 68 -52.30 4.93 53.27
N ASN A 69 -53.10 5.08 54.33
CA ASN A 69 -53.88 6.30 54.56
C ASN A 69 -52.97 7.51 54.85
N LEU A 70 -51.88 7.28 55.59
CA LEU A 70 -50.87 8.30 55.87
C LEU A 70 -50.12 8.67 54.58
N ASP A 71 -49.79 7.68 53.76
CA ASP A 71 -49.18 7.91 52.45
C ASP A 71 -50.05 8.80 51.56
N GLU A 72 -51.35 8.55 51.47
CA GLU A 72 -52.28 9.37 50.67
C GLU A 72 -52.30 10.83 51.16
N ARG A 73 -52.41 11.03 52.48
CA ARG A 73 -52.40 12.36 53.11
C ARG A 73 -51.08 13.09 52.88
N LEU A 74 -49.95 12.47 53.20
CA LEU A 74 -48.63 13.08 53.04
C LEU A 74 -48.22 13.23 51.58
N SER A 75 -48.75 12.39 50.68
CA SER A 75 -48.57 12.57 49.23
C SER A 75 -49.18 13.87 48.73
N SER A 76 -50.34 14.27 49.26
CA SER A 76 -50.92 15.59 48.94
C SER A 76 -49.96 16.70 49.32
N LEU A 77 -49.40 16.64 50.54
CA LEU A 77 -48.43 17.63 51.01
C LEU A 77 -47.13 17.63 50.18
N LEU A 78 -46.62 16.45 49.82
CA LEU A 78 -45.45 16.35 48.92
C LEU A 78 -45.76 16.95 47.55
N ASN A 79 -46.93 16.69 46.98
CA ASN A 79 -47.37 17.26 45.70
C ASN A 79 -47.51 18.78 45.76
N ASP A 80 -48.06 19.32 46.85
CA ASP A 80 -48.12 20.77 47.08
C ASP A 80 -46.70 21.35 47.19
N THR A 81 -45.80 20.64 47.87
CA THR A 81 -44.39 21.01 48.00
C THR A 81 -43.66 21.02 46.66
N LEU A 82 -44.03 20.16 45.69
CA LEU A 82 -43.45 20.20 44.35
C LEU A 82 -43.61 21.55 43.65
N HIS A 83 -44.63 22.33 44.01
CA HIS A 83 -44.86 23.66 43.45
C HIS A 83 -44.12 24.78 44.19
N ILE A 84 -43.61 24.52 45.40
CA ILE A 84 -42.99 25.54 46.26
C ILE A 84 -41.48 25.30 46.38
N GLN A 85 -41.08 24.06 46.72
CA GLN A 85 -39.69 23.63 46.93
C GLN A 85 -39.49 22.21 46.36
N PRO A 86 -39.55 22.03 45.03
CA PRO A 86 -39.44 20.71 44.42
C PRO A 86 -38.13 20.00 44.69
N ASP A 87 -37.07 20.75 44.94
CA ASP A 87 -35.77 20.22 45.31
C ASP A 87 -35.78 19.57 46.70
N ALA A 88 -36.55 20.12 47.65
CA ALA A 88 -36.77 19.53 48.98
C ALA A 88 -37.47 18.18 48.89
N ALA A 89 -38.55 18.13 48.10
CA ALA A 89 -39.23 16.87 47.80
C ALA A 89 -38.29 15.87 47.12
N TYR A 90 -37.47 16.31 46.15
CA TYR A 90 -36.49 15.45 45.49
C TYR A 90 -35.50 14.84 46.49
N ALA A 91 -34.92 15.65 47.37
CA ALA A 91 -33.97 15.17 48.37
C ALA A 91 -34.62 14.18 49.36
N PHE A 92 -35.84 14.47 49.83
CA PHE A 92 -36.61 13.57 50.68
C PHE A 92 -36.84 12.21 50.03
N ILE A 93 -37.34 12.19 48.78
CA ILE A 93 -37.63 10.94 48.06
C ILE A 93 -36.35 10.15 47.78
N ARG A 94 -35.26 10.84 47.43
CA ARG A 94 -33.97 10.21 47.16
C ARG A 94 -33.41 9.49 48.38
N VAL A 95 -33.57 10.07 49.58
CA VAL A 95 -33.14 9.45 50.84
C VAL A 95 -33.81 8.07 51.01
N ARG A 96 -35.11 7.96 50.76
CA ARG A 96 -35.86 6.70 50.83
C ARG A 96 -35.45 5.68 49.76
N LEU A 97 -35.17 6.13 48.54
CA LEU A 97 -34.85 5.22 47.43
C LEU A 97 -33.50 4.50 47.58
N ASN A 98 -32.62 5.00 48.45
CA ASN A 98 -31.35 4.34 48.75
C ASN A 98 -31.53 2.94 49.38
N ASP A 99 -32.63 2.71 50.10
CA ASP A 99 -32.84 1.45 50.83
C ASP A 99 -33.51 0.37 49.97
N ASN A 100 -34.59 0.73 49.28
CA ASN A 100 -35.36 -0.21 48.45
C ASN A 100 -36.18 0.52 47.37
N PRO A 101 -35.77 0.47 46.08
CA PRO A 101 -36.50 1.16 45.02
C PRO A 101 -37.81 0.44 44.69
N ASP A 102 -38.93 1.16 44.80
CA ASP A 102 -40.24 0.71 44.30
C ASP A 102 -40.84 1.69 43.29
N THR A 103 -41.75 1.20 42.46
CA THR A 103 -42.34 1.97 41.36
C THR A 103 -43.06 3.23 41.82
N ARG A 104 -43.63 3.24 43.03
CA ARG A 104 -44.36 4.39 43.58
C ARG A 104 -43.39 5.53 43.89
N TRP A 105 -42.32 5.25 44.64
CA TRP A 105 -41.30 6.25 44.96
C TRP A 105 -40.50 6.68 43.74
N LEU A 106 -40.26 5.79 42.78
CA LEU A 106 -39.63 6.15 41.50
C LEU A 106 -40.46 7.17 40.71
N ASN A 107 -41.78 7.00 40.63
CA ASN A 107 -42.66 7.97 39.98
C ASN A 107 -42.64 9.33 40.69
N ARG A 108 -42.63 9.33 42.04
CA ARG A 108 -42.49 10.57 42.83
C ARG A 108 -41.14 11.25 42.55
N LEU A 109 -40.05 10.49 42.48
CA LEU A 109 -38.72 11.02 42.16
C LEU A 109 -38.71 11.66 40.77
N LYS A 110 -39.27 10.99 39.76
CA LYS A 110 -39.38 11.53 38.39
C LYS A 110 -40.12 12.87 38.37
N MET A 111 -41.24 12.96 39.08
CA MET A 111 -42.01 14.20 39.20
C MET A 111 -41.20 15.30 39.92
N ALA A 112 -40.58 14.99 41.06
CA ALA A 112 -39.76 15.92 41.81
C ALA A 112 -38.55 16.44 41.01
N ALA A 113 -37.89 15.55 40.26
CA ALA A 113 -36.80 15.89 39.36
C ALA A 113 -37.27 16.81 38.22
N LEU A 114 -38.43 16.51 37.62
CA LEU A 114 -39.01 17.32 36.55
C LEU A 114 -39.38 18.73 37.02
N TYR A 115 -40.03 18.86 38.19
CA TYR A 115 -40.36 20.18 38.75
C TYR A 115 -39.11 20.94 39.17
N SER A 116 -38.13 20.29 39.80
CA SER A 116 -36.84 20.90 40.15
C SER A 116 -36.12 21.44 38.93
N LEU A 117 -36.07 20.66 37.85
CA LEU A 117 -35.48 21.08 36.58
C LEU A 117 -36.24 22.25 35.95
N ARG A 118 -37.58 22.27 36.00
CA ARG A 118 -38.37 23.40 35.48
C ARG A 118 -38.07 24.69 36.23
N VAL A 119 -38.00 24.64 37.56
CA VAL A 119 -37.62 25.81 38.37
C VAL A 119 -36.20 26.23 38.04
N ALA A 120 -35.25 25.30 37.99
CA ALA A 120 -33.86 25.59 37.63
C ALA A 120 -33.74 26.24 36.24
N ILE A 121 -34.50 25.76 35.24
CA ILE A 121 -34.46 26.29 33.87
C ILE A 121 -35.13 27.66 33.74
N ASN A 122 -36.24 27.88 34.45
CA ASN A 122 -37.01 29.13 34.34
C ASN A 122 -36.44 30.26 35.21
N ASP A 123 -36.01 29.93 36.42
CA ASP A 123 -35.68 30.91 37.45
C ASP A 123 -34.19 30.89 37.86
N GLY A 124 -33.46 29.83 37.51
CA GLY A 124 -32.05 29.64 37.85
C GLY A 124 -31.07 30.25 36.86
N ASP A 125 -29.80 30.26 37.27
CA ASP A 125 -28.67 30.54 36.38
C ASP A 125 -28.17 29.27 35.67
N SER A 126 -27.27 29.44 34.70
CA SER A 126 -26.75 28.34 33.88
C SER A 126 -26.04 27.27 34.71
N ASP A 127 -25.33 27.66 35.77
CA ASP A 127 -24.68 26.73 36.69
C ASP A 127 -25.71 25.89 37.45
N THR A 128 -26.80 26.50 37.92
CA THR A 128 -27.91 25.79 38.57
C THR A 128 -28.54 24.77 37.63
N ILE A 129 -28.81 25.14 36.37
CA ILE A 129 -29.37 24.24 35.36
C ILE A 129 -28.45 23.02 35.16
N ILE A 130 -27.15 23.24 34.96
CA ILE A 130 -26.23 22.14 34.71
C ILE A 130 -26.00 21.28 35.95
N ASN A 131 -25.94 21.88 37.13
CA ASN A 131 -25.82 21.10 38.37
C ASN A 131 -27.00 20.14 38.53
N TRP A 132 -28.22 20.59 38.25
CA TRP A 132 -29.40 19.72 38.25
C TRP A 132 -29.37 18.65 37.17
N LEU A 133 -29.07 19.00 35.92
CA LEU A 133 -28.98 18.02 34.84
C LEU A 133 -27.89 16.98 35.11
N THR A 134 -26.75 17.41 35.65
CA THR A 134 -25.63 16.53 36.03
C THR A 134 -26.01 15.64 37.21
N LEU A 135 -26.77 16.16 38.19
CA LEU A 135 -27.28 15.37 39.31
C LEU A 135 -28.20 14.26 38.79
N VAL A 136 -29.21 14.61 38.00
CA VAL A 136 -30.15 13.65 37.40
C VAL A 136 -29.42 12.61 36.54
N ALA A 137 -28.42 13.03 35.76
CA ALA A 137 -27.64 12.14 34.91
C ALA A 137 -26.68 11.19 35.67
N ARG A 138 -26.40 11.46 36.95
CA ARG A 138 -25.55 10.64 37.81
C ARG A 138 -26.34 9.71 38.72
N GLU A 139 -27.66 9.85 38.77
CA GLU A 139 -28.48 8.94 39.56
C GLU A 139 -28.37 7.50 39.03
N PRO A 140 -28.58 6.49 39.89
CA PRO A 140 -28.55 5.10 39.48
C PRO A 140 -29.48 4.79 38.30
N ALA A 141 -29.03 3.95 37.37
CA ALA A 141 -29.80 3.61 36.17
C ALA A 141 -31.18 3.00 36.48
N HIS A 142 -31.32 2.29 37.60
CA HIS A 142 -32.58 1.72 38.04
C HIS A 142 -33.62 2.76 38.51
N TYR A 143 -33.24 4.05 38.64
CA TYR A 143 -34.19 5.13 38.88
C TYR A 143 -34.92 5.57 37.61
N ASP A 144 -34.45 5.16 36.43
CA ASP A 144 -35.10 5.38 35.15
C ASP A 144 -35.44 6.87 34.88
N LEU A 145 -34.49 7.76 35.19
CA LEU A 145 -34.60 9.21 34.97
C LEU A 145 -34.21 9.66 33.56
N GLY A 146 -34.04 8.73 32.61
CA GLY A 146 -33.60 9.02 31.25
C GLY A 146 -34.50 10.03 30.53
N ASP A 147 -35.82 9.82 30.59
CA ASP A 147 -36.80 10.73 29.98
C ASP A 147 -36.78 12.13 30.61
N VAL A 148 -36.56 12.20 31.93
CA VAL A 148 -36.48 13.47 32.66
C VAL A 148 -35.22 14.24 32.26
N LEU A 149 -34.09 13.55 32.14
CA LEU A 149 -32.85 14.13 31.63
C LEU A 149 -33.02 14.63 30.19
N HIS A 150 -33.59 13.80 29.32
CA HIS A 150 -33.86 14.15 27.92
C HIS A 150 -34.72 15.42 27.80
N TYR A 151 -35.84 15.45 28.54
CA TYR A 151 -36.70 16.62 28.61
C TYR A 151 -35.93 17.84 29.14
N GLY A 152 -35.17 17.70 30.22
CA GLY A 152 -34.42 18.79 30.83
C GLY A 152 -33.39 19.40 29.89
N ILE A 153 -32.63 18.57 29.16
CA ILE A 153 -31.65 19.03 28.17
C ILE A 153 -32.34 19.86 27.08
N LEU A 154 -33.43 19.35 26.50
CA LEU A 154 -34.14 20.06 25.43
C LEU A 154 -34.88 21.30 25.93
N ALA A 155 -35.41 21.29 27.16
CA ALA A 155 -36.05 22.44 27.76
C ALA A 155 -35.06 23.57 28.09
N ALA A 156 -33.80 23.24 28.41
CA ALA A 156 -32.73 24.21 28.65
C ALA A 156 -32.15 24.82 27.36
N GLN A 157 -32.41 24.20 26.20
CA GLN A 157 -31.86 24.61 24.90
C GLN A 157 -32.11 26.08 24.53
N PRO A 158 -33.31 26.68 24.71
CA PRO A 158 -33.53 28.09 24.39
C PRO A 158 -32.65 29.04 25.19
N ARG A 159 -32.39 28.72 26.47
CA ARG A 159 -31.51 29.51 27.34
C ARG A 159 -30.05 29.40 26.90
N ALA A 160 -29.63 28.22 26.46
CA ALA A 160 -28.29 27.96 25.96
C ALA A 160 -27.92 28.73 24.68
N ARG A 161 -28.90 29.31 23.97
CA ARG A 161 -28.64 30.21 22.83
C ARG A 161 -28.08 31.57 23.27
N GLN A 162 -28.35 31.96 24.51
CA GLN A 162 -27.86 33.21 25.11
C GLN A 162 -26.59 32.99 25.95
N ASP A 163 -26.38 31.76 26.40
CA ASP A 163 -25.21 31.34 27.16
C ASP A 163 -24.51 30.17 26.46
N GLY A 164 -23.45 30.49 25.72
CA GLY A 164 -22.66 29.51 24.99
C GLY A 164 -22.03 28.43 25.87
N GLU A 165 -21.70 28.75 27.12
CA GLU A 165 -21.09 27.81 28.04
C GLU A 165 -22.12 26.77 28.51
N LEU A 166 -23.36 27.20 28.78
CA LEU A 166 -24.49 26.29 28.98
C LEU A 166 -24.68 25.39 27.75
N GLY A 167 -24.67 25.94 26.54
CA GLY A 167 -24.80 25.17 25.30
C GLY A 167 -23.72 24.12 25.12
N ARG A 168 -22.46 24.49 25.39
CA ARG A 168 -21.33 23.56 25.39
C ARG A 168 -21.55 22.41 26.39
N GLN A 169 -22.02 22.71 27.59
CA GLN A 169 -22.24 21.73 28.63
C GLN A 169 -23.44 20.81 28.32
N LEU A 170 -24.52 21.33 27.75
CA LEU A 170 -25.65 20.52 27.26
C LEU A 170 -25.22 19.52 26.17
N ILE A 171 -24.40 19.96 25.20
CA ILE A 171 -23.88 19.05 24.16
C ILE A 171 -23.02 17.95 24.78
N VAL A 172 -22.08 18.30 25.66
CA VAL A 172 -21.21 17.30 26.32
C VAL A 172 -22.03 16.31 27.16
N LEU A 173 -23.05 16.80 27.86
CA LEU A 173 -23.93 15.94 28.66
C LEU A 173 -24.75 15.01 27.77
N SER A 174 -25.30 15.52 26.68
CA SER A 174 -26.07 14.73 25.69
C SER A 174 -25.19 13.61 25.12
N ILE A 175 -23.97 13.94 24.69
CA ILE A 175 -22.99 12.96 24.18
C ILE A 175 -22.76 11.80 25.16
N LYS A 176 -22.66 12.11 26.46
CA LYS A 176 -22.29 11.12 27.48
C LYS A 176 -23.47 10.37 28.10
N ARG A 177 -24.65 10.98 28.14
CA ARG A 177 -25.76 10.55 29.01
C ARG A 177 -27.12 10.50 28.32
N ASP A 178 -27.35 11.33 27.30
CA ASP A 178 -28.58 11.29 26.49
C ASP A 178 -28.28 11.53 25.01
N PRO A 179 -27.78 10.51 24.31
CA PRO A 179 -27.36 10.65 22.92
C PRO A 179 -28.53 10.95 21.96
N ALA A 180 -29.77 10.70 22.39
CA ALA A 180 -30.98 10.94 21.60
C ALA A 180 -31.33 12.43 21.45
N SER A 181 -30.93 13.30 22.39
CA SER A 181 -31.10 14.76 22.24
C SER A 181 -30.02 15.40 21.38
N LEU A 182 -28.88 14.75 21.21
CA LEU A 182 -27.72 15.30 20.50
C LEU A 182 -28.06 15.82 19.09
N PRO A 183 -28.76 15.08 18.20
CA PRO A 183 -29.09 15.60 16.86
C PRO A 183 -29.93 16.88 16.90
N LYS A 184 -30.84 17.02 17.87
CA LYS A 184 -31.69 18.21 18.01
C LYS A 184 -30.89 19.44 18.44
N LEU A 185 -29.94 19.27 19.37
CA LEU A 185 -29.03 20.34 19.79
C LEU A 185 -28.11 20.76 18.64
N LEU A 186 -27.55 19.79 17.94
CA LEU A 186 -26.61 20.00 16.83
C LEU A 186 -27.26 20.61 15.57
N ALA A 187 -28.59 20.49 15.42
CA ALA A 187 -29.36 21.11 14.36
C ALA A 187 -29.80 22.57 14.67
N ASP A 188 -29.66 23.03 15.91
CA ASP A 188 -30.04 24.39 16.32
C ASP A 188 -28.93 25.39 15.99
N GLU A 189 -29.11 26.13 14.89
CA GLU A 189 -28.14 27.11 14.42
C GLU A 189 -27.86 28.24 15.44
N GLU A 190 -28.87 28.66 16.20
CA GLU A 190 -28.70 29.73 17.20
C GLU A 190 -27.82 29.22 18.35
N LEU A 191 -28.05 27.99 18.80
CA LEU A 191 -27.19 27.33 19.78
C LEU A 191 -25.75 27.19 19.27
N MET A 192 -25.59 26.70 18.04
CA MET A 192 -24.26 26.52 17.45
C MET A 192 -23.50 27.84 17.32
N LYS A 193 -24.19 28.94 16.98
CA LYS A 193 -23.61 30.30 16.94
C LYS A 193 -23.14 30.79 18.31
N ALA A 194 -23.81 30.38 19.38
CA ALA A 194 -23.46 30.78 20.74
C ALA A 194 -22.23 30.04 21.31
N LEU A 195 -21.85 28.88 20.75
CA LEU A 195 -20.78 28.05 21.33
C LEU A 195 -19.42 28.78 21.41
N PRO A 196 -18.72 28.70 22.56
CA PRO A 196 -17.49 29.45 22.80
C PRO A 196 -16.22 28.75 22.31
N ASP A 197 -15.15 29.53 22.18
CA ASP A 197 -13.75 29.09 22.08
C ASP A 197 -13.43 28.06 20.98
N ASN A 198 -12.48 27.17 21.26
CA ASN A 198 -12.11 26.08 20.36
C ASN A 198 -13.27 25.09 20.13
N PHE A 199 -14.16 24.91 21.11
CA PHE A 199 -15.30 24.02 20.98
C PHE A 199 -16.26 24.50 19.88
N GLY A 200 -16.67 25.76 19.94
CA GLY A 200 -17.52 26.38 18.92
C GLY A 200 -16.85 26.39 17.55
N ARG A 201 -15.57 26.78 17.47
CA ARG A 201 -14.82 26.81 16.21
C ARG A 201 -14.81 25.45 15.50
N VAL A 202 -14.54 24.35 16.21
CA VAL A 202 -14.48 23.02 15.56
C VAL A 202 -15.88 22.51 15.23
N MET A 203 -16.86 22.69 16.12
CA MET A 203 -18.21 22.15 15.98
C MET A 203 -19.07 22.90 14.95
N ARG A 204 -18.92 24.23 14.86
CA ARG A 204 -19.68 25.12 13.98
C ARG A 204 -18.94 25.44 12.69
N ASP A 205 -17.73 25.96 12.82
CA ASP A 205 -17.00 26.53 11.67
C ASP A 205 -16.09 25.50 11.00
N HIS A 206 -15.89 24.34 11.64
CA HIS A 206 -14.90 23.35 11.24
C HIS A 206 -13.52 24.01 11.12
N THR A 207 -13.18 24.82 12.12
CA THR A 207 -11.87 25.46 12.28
C THR A 207 -11.37 25.26 13.72
N GLY A 208 -10.09 25.51 14.00
CA GLY A 208 -9.51 25.31 15.33
C GLY A 208 -8.71 24.03 15.45
N ASP A 209 -8.54 23.52 16.68
CA ASP A 209 -7.72 22.35 17.00
C ASP A 209 -8.58 21.19 17.51
N PRO A 210 -8.93 20.21 16.64
CA PRO A 210 -9.67 19.02 17.05
C PRO A 210 -8.93 18.15 18.07
N LEU A 211 -7.59 18.14 18.06
CA LEU A 211 -6.81 17.32 18.99
C LEU A 211 -6.85 17.88 20.41
N GLN A 212 -6.91 19.20 20.55
CA GLN A 212 -7.17 19.83 21.85
C GLN A 212 -8.54 19.39 22.41
N LEU A 213 -9.58 19.25 21.56
CA LEU A 213 -10.88 18.73 22.01
C LEU A 213 -10.78 17.29 22.50
N LEU A 214 -10.07 16.43 21.77
CA LEU A 214 -9.81 15.05 22.19
C LEU A 214 -9.15 15.01 23.57
N GLN A 215 -8.09 15.80 23.78
CA GLN A 215 -7.35 15.86 25.03
C GLN A 215 -8.18 16.40 26.20
N MET A 216 -8.96 17.45 25.97
CA MET A 216 -9.69 18.13 27.04
C MET A 216 -11.04 17.50 27.38
N ARG A 217 -11.72 16.86 26.41
CA ARG A 217 -13.12 16.45 26.54
C ARG A 217 -13.38 14.96 26.28
N GLY A 218 -12.43 14.25 25.68
CA GLY A 218 -12.52 12.81 25.41
C GLY A 218 -12.89 12.49 23.96
N ALA A 219 -12.86 11.19 23.64
CA ALA A 219 -13.03 10.67 22.29
C ALA A 219 -14.43 10.92 21.71
N GLU A 220 -15.47 10.86 22.53
CA GLU A 220 -16.85 10.97 22.05
C GLU A 220 -17.15 12.38 21.53
N VAL A 221 -16.67 13.40 22.24
CA VAL A 221 -16.80 14.80 21.82
C VAL A 221 -15.99 15.07 20.56
N PHE A 222 -14.78 14.51 20.49
CA PHE A 222 -13.95 14.57 19.30
C PHE A 222 -14.63 13.93 18.08
N LEU A 223 -15.19 12.72 18.22
CA LEU A 223 -15.86 12.01 17.14
C LEU A 223 -17.10 12.77 16.62
N VAL A 224 -17.92 13.34 17.51
CA VAL A 224 -19.07 14.16 17.09
C VAL A 224 -18.61 15.36 16.27
N ALA A 225 -17.53 16.03 16.69
CA ALA A 225 -16.97 17.15 15.96
C ALA A 225 -16.44 16.74 14.57
N MET A 226 -15.75 15.60 14.49
CA MET A 226 -15.21 15.07 13.23
C MET A 226 -16.29 14.54 12.29
N ALA A 227 -17.33 13.90 12.82
CA ALA A 227 -18.48 13.48 12.03
C ALA A 227 -19.21 14.66 11.41
N ARG A 228 -19.45 15.73 12.18
CA ARG A 228 -20.02 16.97 11.62
C ARG A 228 -19.13 17.56 10.53
N ALA A 229 -17.82 17.63 10.75
CA ALA A 229 -16.89 18.15 9.74
C ALA A 229 -16.84 17.26 8.49
N ALA A 230 -16.99 15.94 8.62
CA ALA A 230 -17.04 15.01 7.49
C ALA A 230 -18.33 15.18 6.69
N MET A 231 -19.49 15.24 7.36
CA MET A 231 -20.78 15.53 6.73
C MET A 231 -20.80 16.87 6.00
N ALA A 232 -20.14 17.89 6.56
CA ALA A 232 -19.97 19.20 5.94
C ALA A 232 -18.85 19.24 4.90
N ARG A 233 -18.11 18.13 4.70
CA ARG A 233 -16.96 18.02 3.80
C ARG A 233 -15.88 19.09 4.03
N ALA A 234 -15.68 19.46 5.30
CA ALA A 234 -14.74 20.49 5.71
C ALA A 234 -13.32 19.91 5.84
N GLY A 235 -12.62 19.77 4.71
CA GLY A 235 -11.29 19.13 4.63
C GLY A 235 -10.20 19.70 5.54
N ALA A 236 -10.25 20.99 5.85
CA ALA A 236 -9.19 21.69 6.56
C ALA A 236 -8.93 21.16 7.99
N VAL A 237 -9.94 20.58 8.64
CA VAL A 237 -9.77 20.02 10.00
C VAL A 237 -9.05 18.68 10.00
N PHE A 238 -9.08 17.95 8.87
CA PHE A 238 -8.58 16.58 8.77
C PHE A 238 -7.08 16.58 8.46
N THR A 239 -6.28 17.08 9.39
CA THR A 239 -4.82 16.95 9.30
C THR A 239 -4.40 15.47 9.41
N PRO A 240 -3.19 15.08 8.96
CA PRO A 240 -2.70 13.71 9.11
C PRO A 240 -2.77 13.17 10.56
N ALA A 241 -2.59 14.03 11.55
CA ALA A 241 -2.70 13.67 12.96
C ALA A 241 -4.16 13.36 13.34
N VAL A 242 -5.11 14.19 12.91
CA VAL A 242 -6.55 13.96 13.13
C VAL A 242 -7.03 12.69 12.44
N VAL A 243 -6.61 12.45 11.18
CA VAL A 243 -6.89 11.21 10.45
C VAL A 243 -6.39 9.99 11.22
N SER A 244 -5.18 10.08 11.79
CA SER A 244 -4.62 8.99 12.61
C SER A 244 -5.45 8.71 13.85
N GLN A 245 -5.94 9.75 14.53
CA GLN A 245 -6.75 9.60 15.75
C GLN A 245 -8.13 9.01 15.46
N VAL A 246 -8.82 9.45 14.40
CA VAL A 246 -10.08 8.82 13.98
C VAL A 246 -9.85 7.37 13.60
N TRP A 247 -8.76 7.07 12.88
CA TRP A 247 -8.41 5.71 12.51
C TRP A 247 -8.12 4.82 13.72
N GLU A 248 -7.38 5.32 14.72
CA GLU A 248 -7.11 4.60 15.97
C GLU A 248 -8.40 4.27 16.73
N LEU A 249 -9.34 5.21 16.78
CA LEU A 249 -10.67 4.97 17.37
C LEU A 249 -11.50 3.97 16.58
N TYR A 250 -11.34 3.92 15.26
CA TYR A 250 -11.99 2.93 14.39
C TYR A 250 -11.37 1.53 14.52
N SER A 251 -10.03 1.42 14.49
CA SER A 251 -9.32 0.14 14.51
C SER A 251 -9.19 -0.47 15.90
N GLY A 252 -9.23 0.37 16.94
CA GLY A 252 -9.07 -0.04 18.34
C GLY A 252 -10.16 -0.98 18.85
N GLY A 253 -11.24 -1.21 18.08
CA GLY A 253 -12.31 -2.18 18.37
C GLY A 253 -13.07 -1.93 19.67
N THR A 254 -12.66 -0.92 20.43
CA THR A 254 -13.37 -0.46 21.62
C THR A 254 -14.63 0.19 21.12
N SER A 255 -15.76 -0.34 21.57
CA SER A 255 -17.08 0.28 21.49
C SER A 255 -17.14 1.59 22.30
N ASN A 256 -16.08 2.42 22.25
CA ASN A 256 -16.00 3.75 22.85
C ASN A 256 -16.98 4.73 22.19
N GLY A 257 -17.62 4.34 21.09
CA GLY A 257 -18.76 5.02 20.49
C GLY A 257 -20.11 4.34 20.76
N GLY A 258 -20.20 3.31 21.62
CA GLY A 258 -21.43 2.52 21.80
C GLY A 258 -22.62 3.33 22.31
N THR A 259 -22.39 4.48 22.93
CA THR A 259 -23.44 5.43 23.30
C THR A 259 -23.74 6.44 22.19
N LEU A 260 -22.82 6.72 21.27
CA LEU A 260 -23.05 7.69 20.20
C LEU A 260 -24.02 7.14 19.14
N PRO A 261 -24.92 7.99 18.59
CA PRO A 261 -25.68 7.62 17.40
C PRO A 261 -24.75 7.22 16.26
N THR A 262 -25.20 6.30 15.39
CA THR A 262 -24.41 5.73 14.29
C THR A 262 -23.69 6.78 13.46
N ASP A 263 -24.35 7.89 13.17
CA ASP A 263 -23.84 8.95 12.31
C ASP A 263 -22.61 9.68 12.89
N TYR A 264 -22.38 9.57 14.21
CA TYR A 264 -21.26 10.20 14.91
C TYR A 264 -20.16 9.20 15.30
N GLN A 265 -20.25 7.95 14.86
CA GLN A 265 -19.24 6.93 15.14
C GLN A 265 -18.05 7.03 14.17
N ALA A 266 -16.89 6.53 14.59
CA ALA A 266 -15.69 6.54 13.78
C ALA A 266 -15.88 5.80 12.44
N GLU A 267 -16.65 4.71 12.43
CA GLU A 267 -16.98 3.96 11.21
C GLU A 267 -17.69 4.83 10.17
N SER A 268 -18.70 5.62 10.56
CA SER A 268 -19.42 6.52 9.65
C SER A 268 -18.51 7.60 9.07
N ILE A 269 -17.55 8.10 9.86
CA ILE A 269 -16.53 9.06 9.38
C ILE A 269 -15.62 8.40 8.33
N ILE A 270 -15.13 7.18 8.61
CA ILE A 270 -14.30 6.44 7.65
C ILE A 270 -15.11 6.15 6.38
N GLN A 271 -16.37 5.73 6.49
CA GLN A 271 -17.24 5.50 5.33
C GLN A 271 -17.42 6.77 4.49
N GLU A 272 -17.65 7.93 5.11
CA GLU A 272 -17.73 9.22 4.40
C GLU A 272 -16.40 9.56 3.71
N TRP A 273 -15.25 9.31 4.34
CA TRP A 273 -13.94 9.49 3.71
C TRP A 273 -13.71 8.55 2.54
N MET A 274 -14.16 7.30 2.63
CA MET A 274 -14.05 6.30 1.56
C MET A 274 -15.03 6.55 0.41
N GLN A 275 -16.09 7.34 0.63
CA GLN A 275 -17.09 7.67 -0.39
C GLN A 275 -16.86 9.03 -1.05
N HIS A 276 -16.43 10.02 -0.27
CA HIS A 276 -16.36 11.42 -0.73
C HIS A 276 -15.03 12.09 -0.38
N GLY A 277 -14.17 11.45 0.41
CA GLY A 277 -12.96 12.05 0.98
C GLY A 277 -11.99 12.59 -0.07
N VAL A 278 -11.87 11.94 -1.23
CA VAL A 278 -11.00 12.40 -2.34
C VAL A 278 -11.36 13.82 -2.81
N GLN A 279 -12.62 14.24 -2.66
CA GLN A 279 -13.11 15.54 -3.13
C GLN A 279 -12.71 16.71 -2.21
N TYR A 280 -12.47 16.45 -0.93
CA TYR A 280 -12.31 17.52 0.06
C TYR A 280 -11.16 17.34 1.03
N LEU A 281 -10.65 16.12 1.27
CA LEU A 281 -9.48 15.90 2.10
C LEU A 281 -8.23 16.43 1.40
N SER A 282 -7.30 16.97 2.19
CA SER A 282 -6.00 17.37 1.65
C SER A 282 -5.21 16.16 1.16
N ARG A 283 -4.25 16.38 0.26
CA ARG A 283 -3.36 15.32 -0.22
C ARG A 283 -2.67 14.58 0.92
N GLU A 284 -2.13 15.32 1.90
CA GLU A 284 -1.44 14.74 3.05
C GLU A 284 -2.38 13.88 3.92
N ALA A 285 -3.64 14.29 4.07
CA ALA A 285 -4.65 13.54 4.80
C ALA A 285 -5.01 12.24 4.08
N LEU A 286 -5.19 12.28 2.76
CA LEU A 286 -5.47 11.11 1.93
C LEU A 286 -4.29 10.13 1.91
N GLU A 287 -3.05 10.63 1.78
CA GLU A 287 -1.84 9.81 1.86
C GLU A 287 -1.73 9.12 3.22
N ARG A 288 -2.03 9.85 4.31
CA ARG A 288 -2.03 9.28 5.65
C ARG A 288 -3.12 8.22 5.82
N LEU A 289 -4.32 8.48 5.32
CA LEU A 289 -5.43 7.54 5.34
C LEU A 289 -5.09 6.27 4.56
N LEU A 290 -4.55 6.40 3.34
CA LEU A 290 -4.09 5.29 2.52
C LEU A 290 -3.02 4.44 3.25
N ALA A 291 -2.02 5.09 3.85
CA ALA A 291 -0.99 4.39 4.61
C ALA A 291 -1.58 3.61 5.80
N LEU A 292 -2.54 4.19 6.54
CA LEU A 292 -3.19 3.54 7.68
C LEU A 292 -4.04 2.34 7.25
N VAL A 293 -4.81 2.49 6.17
CA VAL A 293 -5.64 1.44 5.56
C VAL A 293 -4.79 0.25 5.12
N ILE A 294 -3.68 0.51 4.42
CA ILE A 294 -2.75 -0.52 3.96
C ILE A 294 -2.06 -1.20 5.17
N ALA A 295 -1.58 -0.43 6.14
CA ALA A 295 -0.90 -0.97 7.33
C ALA A 295 -1.79 -1.94 8.13
N HIS A 296 -3.09 -1.64 8.26
CA HIS A 296 -4.07 -2.48 8.97
C HIS A 296 -4.68 -3.58 8.10
N LYS A 297 -4.12 -3.81 6.92
CA LYS A 297 -4.55 -4.83 5.96
C LYS A 297 -6.03 -4.75 5.52
N ARG A 298 -6.59 -3.54 5.47
CA ARG A 298 -7.95 -3.29 4.99
C ARG A 298 -7.96 -3.08 3.47
N ASP A 299 -7.65 -4.15 2.74
CA ASP A 299 -7.54 -4.11 1.27
C ASP A 299 -8.85 -3.68 0.58
N ASP A 300 -10.00 -4.01 1.19
CA ASP A 300 -11.32 -3.56 0.77
C ASP A 300 -11.39 -2.03 0.68
N LEU A 301 -10.99 -1.35 1.76
CA LEU A 301 -10.98 0.10 1.85
C LEU A 301 -9.87 0.71 0.99
N ALA A 302 -8.71 0.04 0.87
CA ALA A 302 -7.60 0.52 0.06
C ALA A 302 -7.99 0.58 -1.42
N LEU A 303 -8.61 -0.49 -1.92
CA LEU A 303 -9.12 -0.55 -3.29
C LEU A 303 -10.20 0.50 -3.53
N GLN A 304 -11.14 0.66 -2.59
CA GLN A 304 -12.18 1.70 -2.71
C GLN A 304 -11.55 3.11 -2.79
N LEU A 305 -10.61 3.44 -1.90
CA LEU A 305 -9.96 4.75 -1.89
C LEU A 305 -9.15 5.00 -3.17
N ILE A 306 -8.43 3.99 -3.66
CA ILE A 306 -7.64 4.09 -4.89
C ILE A 306 -8.55 4.24 -6.11
N HIS A 307 -9.64 3.48 -6.19
CA HIS A 307 -10.63 3.58 -7.26
C HIS A 307 -11.16 5.00 -7.40
N GLN A 308 -11.58 5.61 -6.27
CA GLN A 308 -12.04 6.99 -6.25
C GLN A 308 -10.96 8.00 -6.62
N ALA A 309 -9.72 7.78 -6.16
CA ALA A 309 -8.61 8.69 -6.43
C ALA A 309 -8.01 8.53 -7.83
N ASN A 310 -8.32 7.45 -8.55
CA ASN A 310 -7.88 7.25 -9.93
C ASN A 310 -8.58 8.25 -10.86
N GLU A 311 -9.85 8.56 -10.62
CA GLU A 311 -10.58 9.60 -11.36
C GLU A 311 -9.89 10.97 -11.25
N SER A 312 -9.33 11.28 -10.08
CA SER A 312 -8.60 12.54 -9.82
C SER A 312 -7.09 12.46 -10.07
N LYS A 313 -6.53 11.27 -10.32
CA LYS A 313 -5.07 11.00 -10.47
C LYS A 313 -4.20 11.50 -9.32
N THR A 314 -4.72 11.54 -8.10
CA THR A 314 -4.05 12.20 -6.95
C THR A 314 -3.22 11.26 -6.07
N LEU A 315 -3.63 10.00 -5.88
CA LEU A 315 -3.00 9.12 -4.89
C LEU A 315 -1.96 8.14 -5.43
N LEU A 316 -2.03 7.75 -6.71
CA LEU A 316 -1.11 6.77 -7.29
C LEU A 316 0.37 7.15 -7.14
N PRO A 317 0.81 8.42 -7.30
CA PRO A 317 2.21 8.80 -7.09
C PRO A 317 2.71 8.56 -5.66
N SER A 318 1.81 8.50 -4.68
CA SER A 318 2.14 8.37 -3.27
C SER A 318 1.96 6.93 -2.76
N LEU A 319 1.48 6.02 -3.61
CA LEU A 319 1.22 4.62 -3.24
C LEU A 319 2.49 3.88 -2.83
N ALA A 320 3.61 4.06 -3.56
CA ALA A 320 4.87 3.40 -3.22
C ALA A 320 5.30 3.72 -1.77
N ARG A 321 5.25 5.00 -1.40
CA ARG A 321 5.56 5.49 -0.05
C ARG A 321 4.55 4.98 0.99
N ALA A 322 3.27 4.86 0.64
CA ALA A 322 2.27 4.30 1.54
C ALA A 322 2.50 2.79 1.79
N LEU A 323 2.89 2.04 0.76
CA LEU A 323 3.23 0.62 0.85
C LEU A 323 4.50 0.40 1.69
N GLU A 324 5.53 1.22 1.51
CA GLU A 324 6.75 1.19 2.32
C GLU A 324 6.45 1.41 3.81
N ASN A 325 5.71 2.49 4.12
CA ASN A 325 5.34 2.82 5.51
C ASN A 325 4.36 1.82 6.16
N SER A 326 3.75 0.94 5.37
CA SER A 326 2.74 0.00 5.87
C SER A 326 3.31 -1.15 6.69
N GLN A 327 4.64 -1.39 6.63
CA GLN A 327 5.30 -2.53 7.25
C GLN A 327 4.75 -3.90 6.81
N ARG A 328 4.03 -3.96 5.67
CA ARG A 328 3.56 -5.20 5.08
C ARG A 328 4.73 -6.03 4.54
N ALA A 329 4.54 -7.35 4.54
CA ALA A 329 5.45 -8.24 3.85
C ALA A 329 5.42 -7.96 2.34
N THR A 330 6.56 -8.13 1.66
CA THR A 330 6.68 -7.88 0.22
C THR A 330 5.63 -8.63 -0.60
N HIS A 331 5.28 -9.87 -0.23
CA HIS A 331 4.23 -10.63 -0.93
C HIS A 331 2.86 -9.96 -0.83
N ASP A 332 2.47 -9.43 0.34
CA ASP A 332 1.19 -8.76 0.56
C ASP A 332 1.11 -7.48 -0.30
N ILE A 333 2.24 -6.79 -0.46
CA ILE A 333 2.34 -5.62 -1.32
C ILE A 333 2.17 -5.99 -2.79
N LEU A 334 2.86 -7.05 -3.25
CA LEU A 334 2.74 -7.54 -4.63
C LEU A 334 1.30 -7.94 -4.96
N ASP A 335 0.63 -8.65 -4.05
CA ASP A 335 -0.76 -9.06 -4.21
C ASP A 335 -1.71 -7.86 -4.27
N LEU A 336 -1.50 -6.84 -3.42
CA LEU A 336 -2.29 -5.62 -3.46
C LEU A 336 -2.10 -4.86 -4.78
N VAL A 337 -0.86 -4.64 -5.23
CA VAL A 337 -0.59 -3.95 -6.53
C VAL A 337 -1.18 -4.73 -7.70
N SER A 338 -1.09 -6.06 -7.68
CA SER A 338 -1.69 -6.93 -8.69
C SER A 338 -3.22 -6.79 -8.72
N ARG A 339 -3.88 -6.74 -7.56
CA ARG A 339 -5.33 -6.52 -7.44
C ARG A 339 -5.75 -5.14 -7.96
N ILE A 340 -5.01 -4.08 -7.61
CA ILE A 340 -5.28 -2.72 -8.12
C ILE A 340 -5.14 -2.68 -9.65
N THR A 341 -4.09 -3.31 -10.18
CA THR A 341 -3.85 -3.39 -11.64
C THR A 341 -4.96 -4.17 -12.34
N THR A 342 -5.38 -5.31 -11.76
CA THR A 342 -6.46 -6.16 -12.31
C THR A 342 -7.82 -5.47 -12.27
N ALA A 343 -8.07 -4.63 -11.25
CA ALA A 343 -9.29 -3.83 -11.14
C ALA A 343 -9.36 -2.70 -12.20
N GLY A 344 -8.27 -2.41 -12.90
CA GLY A 344 -8.18 -1.32 -13.88
C GLY A 344 -7.89 0.05 -13.26
N ASP A 345 -7.65 0.11 -11.94
CA ASP A 345 -7.35 1.34 -11.22
C ASP A 345 -5.89 1.79 -11.35
N MET A 346 -5.03 0.90 -11.89
CA MET A 346 -3.64 1.17 -12.16
C MET A 346 -3.23 0.55 -13.50
N THR A 347 -2.57 1.34 -14.33
CA THR A 347 -1.98 0.84 -15.58
C THR A 347 -0.72 0.01 -15.32
N PRO A 348 -0.34 -0.93 -16.21
CA PRO A 348 0.91 -1.67 -16.08
C PRO A 348 2.17 -0.79 -15.93
N GLN A 349 2.21 0.38 -16.60
CA GLN A 349 3.31 1.34 -16.47
C GLN A 349 3.39 1.94 -15.05
N GLN A 350 2.24 2.23 -14.43
CA GLN A 350 2.19 2.75 -13.06
C GLN A 350 2.55 1.67 -12.02
N ALA A 351 2.17 0.41 -12.27
CA ALA A 351 2.56 -0.72 -11.43
C ALA A 351 4.08 -0.89 -11.43
N ILE A 352 4.70 -0.86 -12.61
CA ILE A 352 6.16 -0.92 -12.75
C ILE A 352 6.84 0.29 -12.11
N ALA A 353 6.32 1.50 -12.30
CA ALA A 353 6.86 2.68 -11.62
C ALA A 353 6.82 2.53 -10.10
N THR A 354 5.73 1.97 -9.55
CA THR A 354 5.60 1.66 -8.11
C THR A 354 6.67 0.67 -7.65
N TYR A 355 6.89 -0.42 -8.40
CA TYR A 355 7.94 -1.39 -8.08
C TYR A 355 9.34 -0.77 -8.14
N ILE A 356 9.61 0.09 -9.14
CA ILE A 356 10.90 0.77 -9.30
C ILE A 356 11.16 1.72 -8.13
N THR A 357 10.16 2.52 -7.71
CA THR A 357 10.30 3.40 -6.54
C THR A 357 10.62 2.59 -5.30
N MET A 358 9.86 1.52 -5.04
CA MET A 358 10.11 0.63 -3.90
C MET A 358 11.50 -0.06 -3.95
N LEU A 359 11.96 -0.47 -5.14
CA LEU A 359 13.29 -1.05 -5.33
C LEU A 359 14.40 -0.03 -5.04
N GLY A 360 14.18 1.24 -5.42
CA GLY A 360 15.07 2.36 -5.10
C GLY A 360 15.18 2.61 -3.60
N ASP A 361 14.05 2.64 -2.89
CA ASP A 361 14.00 2.85 -1.44
C ASP A 361 14.66 1.68 -0.67
N LEU A 362 14.55 0.46 -1.20
CA LEU A 362 15.26 -0.72 -0.68
C LEU A 362 16.73 -0.83 -1.13
N GLU A 363 17.24 0.18 -1.84
CA GLU A 363 18.61 0.25 -2.37
C GLU A 363 19.02 -1.00 -3.17
N TRP A 364 18.07 -1.65 -3.84
CA TRP A 364 18.33 -2.86 -4.64
C TRP A 364 19.01 -4.00 -3.87
N ARG A 365 18.80 -4.12 -2.55
CA ARG A 365 19.36 -5.21 -1.74
C ARG A 365 18.68 -6.56 -2.01
N LYS A 366 19.26 -7.66 -1.52
CA LYS A 366 18.78 -9.04 -1.75
C LYS A 366 17.33 -9.25 -1.30
N GLU A 367 16.91 -8.57 -0.24
CA GLU A 367 15.55 -8.63 0.30
C GLU A 367 14.50 -8.10 -0.70
N ALA A 368 14.92 -7.27 -1.67
CA ALA A 368 14.07 -6.72 -2.71
C ALA A 368 13.90 -7.65 -3.92
N LEU A 369 14.53 -8.84 -3.93
CA LEU A 369 14.45 -9.81 -5.03
C LEU A 369 13.01 -10.13 -5.47
N PRO A 370 12.02 -10.31 -4.58
CA PRO A 370 10.64 -10.57 -5.00
C PRO A 370 10.03 -9.44 -5.85
N LEU A 371 10.37 -8.17 -5.53
CA LEU A 371 9.94 -7.01 -6.33
C LEU A 371 10.62 -7.01 -7.70
N ALA A 372 11.93 -7.30 -7.75
CA ALA A 372 12.69 -7.39 -9.00
C ALA A 372 12.17 -8.53 -9.90
N GLN A 373 11.82 -9.69 -9.34
CA GLN A 373 11.19 -10.79 -10.07
C GLN A 373 9.81 -10.40 -10.62
N GLN A 374 9.00 -9.68 -9.84
CA GLN A 374 7.70 -9.21 -10.31
C GLN A 374 7.84 -8.16 -11.42
N LEU A 375 8.81 -7.25 -11.30
CA LEU A 375 9.18 -6.31 -12.35
C LEU A 375 9.60 -7.07 -13.63
N ALA A 376 10.45 -8.09 -13.50
CA ALA A 376 10.88 -8.93 -14.63
C ALA A 376 9.70 -9.61 -15.34
N ARG A 377 8.75 -10.18 -14.59
CA ARG A 377 7.53 -10.78 -15.16
C ARG A 377 6.67 -9.74 -15.88
N SER A 378 6.51 -8.56 -15.28
CA SER A 378 5.72 -7.46 -15.85
C SER A 378 6.33 -6.97 -17.17
N LEU A 379 7.67 -6.88 -17.26
CA LEU A 379 8.38 -6.51 -18.48
C LEU A 379 8.29 -7.56 -19.60
N GLN A 380 8.16 -8.85 -19.24
CA GLN A 380 7.94 -9.92 -20.20
C GLN A 380 6.51 -9.93 -20.74
N GLN A 381 5.52 -9.68 -19.87
CA GLN A 381 4.10 -9.65 -20.25
C GLN A 381 3.75 -8.41 -21.08
N HIS A 382 4.46 -7.30 -20.87
CA HIS A 382 4.18 -6.02 -21.52
C HIS A 382 5.42 -5.46 -22.24
N PRO A 383 5.71 -5.92 -23.47
CA PRO A 383 6.92 -5.53 -24.22
C PRO A 383 6.98 -4.02 -24.55
N ASN A 384 5.87 -3.31 -24.55
CA ASN A 384 5.82 -1.89 -24.95
C ASN A 384 6.01 -0.89 -23.80
N ILE A 385 6.19 -1.38 -22.56
CA ILE A 385 6.44 -0.51 -21.40
C ILE A 385 7.85 0.08 -21.46
N SER A 386 7.96 1.35 -21.07
CA SER A 386 9.24 2.07 -20.96
C SER A 386 9.83 1.93 -19.56
N VAL A 387 11.12 1.61 -19.50
CA VAL A 387 11.95 1.54 -18.29
C VAL A 387 13.31 2.14 -18.64
N SER A 388 13.95 2.83 -17.71
CA SER A 388 15.29 3.40 -17.95
C SER A 388 16.37 2.31 -17.90
N ASP A 389 17.41 2.50 -18.71
CA ASP A 389 18.57 1.61 -18.80
C ASP A 389 19.21 1.40 -17.42
N GLU A 390 19.26 2.46 -16.60
CA GLU A 390 19.78 2.40 -15.24
C GLU A 390 19.05 1.35 -14.38
N VAL A 391 17.72 1.29 -14.46
CA VAL A 391 16.91 0.29 -13.73
C VAL A 391 17.23 -1.11 -14.25
N LEU A 392 17.37 -1.29 -15.56
CA LEU A 392 17.71 -2.60 -16.16
C LEU A 392 19.11 -3.07 -15.72
N TRP A 393 20.06 -2.15 -15.63
CA TRP A 393 21.40 -2.44 -15.11
C TRP A 393 21.40 -2.81 -13.63
N HIS A 394 20.59 -2.15 -12.81
CA HIS A 394 20.42 -2.52 -11.40
C HIS A 394 19.74 -3.90 -11.26
N MET A 395 18.73 -4.20 -12.08
CA MET A 395 18.12 -5.53 -12.14
C MET A 395 19.16 -6.60 -12.47
N LEU A 396 20.05 -6.36 -13.44
CA LEU A 396 21.13 -7.30 -13.77
C LEU A 396 22.14 -7.48 -12.64
N ALA A 397 22.54 -6.39 -11.97
CA ALA A 397 23.48 -6.47 -10.86
C ALA A 397 22.90 -7.30 -9.71
N LEU A 398 21.64 -7.04 -9.33
CA LEU A 398 20.91 -7.82 -8.32
C LEU A 398 20.76 -9.29 -8.74
N ALA A 399 20.39 -9.55 -9.99
CA ALA A 399 20.25 -10.90 -10.52
C ALA A 399 21.59 -11.67 -10.52
N SER A 400 22.69 -10.98 -10.83
CA SER A 400 24.04 -11.55 -10.80
C SER A 400 24.48 -11.94 -9.38
N GLU A 401 24.17 -11.10 -8.41
CA GLU A 401 24.48 -11.35 -6.99
C GLU A 401 23.61 -12.48 -6.40
N THR A 402 22.33 -12.52 -6.76
CA THR A 402 21.35 -13.50 -6.24
C THR A 402 21.26 -14.77 -7.06
N ARG A 403 21.92 -14.82 -8.23
CA ARG A 403 21.82 -15.91 -9.21
C ARG A 403 20.38 -16.15 -9.70
N ASP A 404 19.60 -15.08 -9.86
CA ASP A 404 18.22 -15.15 -10.35
C ASP A 404 18.13 -15.05 -11.88
N GLU A 405 17.83 -16.17 -12.54
CA GLU A 405 17.88 -16.25 -14.00
C GLU A 405 16.73 -15.52 -14.69
N LEU A 406 15.55 -15.48 -14.05
CA LEU A 406 14.37 -14.82 -14.59
C LEU A 406 14.60 -13.31 -14.76
N THR A 407 15.09 -12.67 -13.70
CA THR A 407 15.41 -11.23 -13.70
C THR A 407 16.53 -10.92 -14.68
N ALA A 408 17.59 -11.73 -14.70
CA ALA A 408 18.68 -11.57 -15.64
C ALA A 408 18.21 -11.65 -17.10
N ARG A 409 17.38 -12.65 -17.43
CA ARG A 409 16.87 -12.84 -18.79
C ARG A 409 15.98 -11.68 -19.24
N ALA A 410 15.09 -11.20 -18.37
CA ALA A 410 14.19 -10.09 -18.67
C ALA A 410 14.97 -8.78 -18.91
N ALA A 411 15.92 -8.45 -18.03
CA ALA A 411 16.71 -7.24 -18.14
C ALA A 411 17.66 -7.29 -19.35
N SER A 412 18.38 -8.41 -19.55
CA SER A 412 19.26 -8.59 -20.71
C SER A 412 18.54 -8.41 -22.03
N ARG A 413 17.33 -8.97 -22.19
CA ARG A 413 16.57 -8.85 -23.43
C ARG A 413 16.24 -7.40 -23.79
N ARG A 414 15.98 -6.55 -22.79
CA ARG A 414 15.68 -5.12 -22.98
C ARG A 414 16.93 -4.34 -23.32
N LEU A 415 17.99 -4.48 -22.52
CA LEU A 415 19.29 -3.84 -22.77
C LEU A 415 19.84 -4.19 -24.14
N VAL A 416 19.70 -5.45 -24.56
CA VAL A 416 20.11 -5.89 -25.89
C VAL A 416 19.37 -5.15 -27.01
N SER A 417 18.07 -4.90 -26.86
CA SER A 417 17.30 -4.10 -27.83
C SER A 417 17.78 -2.64 -27.89
N GLU A 418 18.25 -2.08 -26.77
CA GLU A 418 18.85 -0.74 -26.73
C GLU A 418 20.22 -0.74 -27.41
N LEU A 419 21.05 -1.78 -27.18
CA LEU A 419 22.36 -1.94 -27.82
C LEU A 419 22.29 -1.98 -29.35
N GLU A 420 21.21 -2.54 -29.93
CA GLU A 420 21.01 -2.54 -31.37
C GLU A 420 20.95 -1.13 -31.98
N THR A 421 20.54 -0.14 -31.19
CA THR A 421 20.40 1.26 -31.61
C THR A 421 21.66 2.10 -31.38
N VAL A 422 22.67 1.55 -30.68
CA VAL A 422 23.91 2.28 -30.38
C VAL A 422 24.77 2.38 -31.64
N GLU A 423 25.06 3.62 -32.08
CA GLU A 423 25.92 3.88 -33.24
C GLU A 423 27.40 3.96 -32.89
N ASP A 424 27.74 4.36 -31.67
CA ASP A 424 29.11 4.45 -31.17
C ASP A 424 29.63 3.04 -30.84
N ASP A 425 30.52 2.55 -31.70
CA ASP A 425 31.14 1.23 -31.58
C ASP A 425 31.93 1.07 -30.25
N GLY A 426 32.44 2.15 -29.65
CA GLY A 426 33.14 2.13 -28.36
C GLY A 426 32.20 1.94 -27.17
N LEU A 427 31.09 2.67 -27.15
CA LEU A 427 30.04 2.51 -26.13
C LEU A 427 29.40 1.13 -26.22
N LEU A 428 29.07 0.67 -27.43
CA LEU A 428 28.53 -0.67 -27.68
C LEU A 428 29.44 -1.77 -27.08
N VAL A 429 30.75 -1.67 -27.26
CA VAL A 429 31.70 -2.66 -26.73
C VAL A 429 31.77 -2.61 -25.20
N GLU A 430 31.74 -1.43 -24.58
CA GLU A 430 31.76 -1.34 -23.11
C GLU A 430 30.48 -1.89 -22.48
N ASP A 431 29.32 -1.58 -23.05
CA ASP A 431 28.04 -2.10 -22.55
C ASP A 431 27.90 -3.59 -22.80
N LEU A 432 28.34 -4.10 -23.96
CA LEU A 432 28.42 -5.53 -24.22
C LEU A 432 29.33 -6.24 -23.21
N ARG A 433 30.52 -5.67 -22.92
CA ARG A 433 31.44 -6.19 -21.90
C ARG A 433 30.78 -6.24 -20.53
N ARG A 434 30.08 -5.17 -20.14
CA ARG A 434 29.36 -5.09 -18.87
C ARG A 434 28.27 -6.15 -18.81
N LEU A 435 27.50 -6.32 -19.88
CA LEU A 435 26.43 -7.31 -19.98
C LEU A 435 26.98 -8.74 -19.86
N CYS A 436 28.00 -9.11 -20.67
CA CYS A 436 28.64 -10.43 -20.62
C CYS A 436 29.19 -10.75 -19.22
N ALA A 437 29.83 -9.76 -18.56
CA ALA A 437 30.32 -9.93 -17.20
C ALA A 437 29.18 -10.25 -16.21
N GLN A 438 28.05 -9.52 -16.29
CA GLN A 438 26.91 -9.70 -15.40
C GLN A 438 26.14 -11.00 -15.61
N VAL A 439 26.16 -11.57 -16.83
CA VAL A 439 25.47 -12.84 -17.14
C VAL A 439 26.38 -14.06 -17.16
N SER A 440 27.68 -13.87 -16.95
CA SER A 440 28.70 -14.93 -17.05
C SER A 440 28.42 -16.16 -16.18
N TRP A 441 27.67 -16.00 -15.09
CA TRP A 441 27.30 -17.08 -14.17
C TRP A 441 26.17 -17.98 -14.68
N SER A 442 25.38 -17.55 -15.67
CA SER A 442 24.27 -18.32 -16.23
C SER A 442 24.57 -18.72 -17.67
N ASP A 443 24.78 -20.02 -17.91
CA ASP A 443 25.01 -20.55 -19.25
C ASP A 443 23.83 -20.24 -20.20
N THR A 444 22.59 -20.36 -19.71
CA THR A 444 21.38 -20.11 -20.51
C THR A 444 21.30 -18.67 -20.99
N VAL A 445 21.49 -17.69 -20.09
CA VAL A 445 21.42 -16.27 -20.45
C VAL A 445 22.60 -15.89 -21.34
N ARG A 446 23.79 -16.44 -21.07
CA ARG A 446 24.98 -16.26 -21.92
C ARG A 446 24.73 -16.78 -23.34
N GLN A 447 24.19 -18.00 -23.50
CA GLN A 447 23.84 -18.55 -24.80
C GLN A 447 22.81 -17.70 -25.54
N SER A 448 21.79 -17.20 -24.84
CA SER A 448 20.82 -16.27 -25.42
C SER A 448 21.48 -14.98 -25.92
N LEU A 449 22.42 -14.42 -25.15
CA LEU A 449 23.17 -13.23 -25.52
C LEU A 449 24.08 -13.50 -26.73
N THR A 450 24.80 -14.61 -26.75
CA THR A 450 25.65 -15.01 -27.89
C THR A 450 24.83 -15.24 -29.15
N ASN A 451 23.65 -15.85 -29.04
CA ASN A 451 22.75 -16.06 -30.18
C ASN A 451 22.22 -14.74 -30.73
N TRP A 452 21.83 -13.81 -29.87
CA TRP A 452 21.53 -12.46 -30.29
C TRP A 452 22.72 -11.79 -30.99
N TRP A 453 23.92 -11.84 -30.38
CA TRP A 453 25.13 -11.22 -30.95
C TRP A 453 25.43 -11.75 -32.35
N ARG A 454 25.30 -13.07 -32.56
CA ARG A 454 25.41 -13.70 -33.88
C ARG A 454 24.38 -13.17 -34.88
N GLY A 455 23.14 -12.90 -34.44
CA GLY A 455 22.09 -12.33 -35.28
C GLY A 455 22.34 -10.86 -35.62
N PHE A 456 22.66 -10.05 -34.60
CA PHE A 456 22.97 -8.64 -34.72
C PHE A 456 24.15 -8.41 -35.69
N THR A 457 25.27 -9.10 -35.45
CA THR A 457 26.47 -8.99 -36.31
C THR A 457 26.23 -9.46 -37.73
N ARG A 458 25.37 -10.47 -37.94
CA ARG A 458 24.91 -10.90 -39.28
C ARG A 458 24.17 -9.80 -40.05
N GLY A 459 23.54 -8.84 -39.37
CA GLY A 459 22.87 -7.70 -40.02
C GLY A 459 23.80 -6.53 -40.36
N LEU A 460 25.01 -6.47 -39.79
CA LEU A 460 25.89 -5.32 -39.94
C LEU A 460 26.60 -5.28 -41.30
N ALA A 461 26.98 -4.08 -41.76
CA ALA A 461 27.84 -3.91 -42.93
C ALA A 461 29.28 -4.37 -42.65
N LEU A 462 29.99 -4.83 -43.68
CA LEU A 462 31.37 -5.34 -43.55
C LEU A 462 32.34 -4.32 -42.94
N THR A 463 32.19 -3.05 -43.31
CA THR A 463 33.02 -1.95 -42.80
C THR A 463 32.82 -1.74 -41.29
N ARG A 464 31.58 -1.76 -40.80
CA ARG A 464 31.28 -1.61 -39.36
C ARG A 464 31.78 -2.82 -38.56
N MET A 465 31.61 -4.04 -39.08
CA MET A 465 32.15 -5.24 -38.42
C MET A 465 33.67 -5.21 -38.26
N GLN A 466 34.42 -4.71 -39.25
CA GLN A 466 35.87 -4.57 -39.15
C GLN A 466 36.29 -3.54 -38.08
N ARG A 467 35.54 -2.44 -37.96
CA ARG A 467 35.77 -1.47 -36.88
C ARG A 467 35.47 -2.08 -35.51
N LEU A 468 34.38 -2.84 -35.39
CA LEU A 468 34.01 -3.52 -34.15
C LEU A 468 35.02 -4.61 -33.75
N ASP A 469 35.51 -5.43 -34.68
CA ASP A 469 36.59 -6.41 -34.40
C ASP A 469 37.83 -5.72 -33.81
N LYS A 470 38.20 -4.56 -34.35
CA LYS A 470 39.29 -3.75 -33.80
C LYS A 470 38.95 -3.17 -32.43
N ALA A 471 37.71 -2.76 -32.18
CA ALA A 471 37.28 -2.23 -30.87
C ALA A 471 37.22 -3.32 -29.78
N LEU A 472 36.93 -4.56 -30.17
CA LEU A 472 36.93 -5.75 -29.30
C LEU A 472 38.35 -6.26 -28.98
N GLU A 473 39.36 -5.84 -29.75
CA GLU A 473 40.73 -6.28 -29.55
C GLU A 473 41.27 -5.92 -28.15
N GLY A 474 41.78 -6.92 -27.44
CA GLY A 474 42.34 -6.76 -26.10
C GLY A 474 41.30 -6.61 -24.98
N ARG A 475 39.99 -6.72 -25.29
CA ARG A 475 38.91 -6.65 -24.30
C ARG A 475 38.68 -8.01 -23.65
N ARG A 476 39.22 -8.21 -22.44
CA ARG A 476 39.02 -9.45 -21.66
C ARG A 476 37.54 -9.74 -21.43
N GLY A 477 37.14 -11.00 -21.66
CA GLY A 477 35.76 -11.46 -21.44
C GLY A 477 34.83 -11.22 -22.63
N LEU A 478 35.37 -10.77 -23.77
CA LEU A 478 34.66 -10.66 -25.06
C LEU A 478 35.34 -11.49 -26.17
N ASP A 479 36.12 -12.50 -25.78
CA ASP A 479 36.90 -13.31 -26.72
C ASP A 479 35.98 -14.14 -27.63
N ASP A 480 34.86 -14.64 -27.10
CA ASP A 480 33.86 -15.40 -27.85
C ASP A 480 33.11 -14.49 -28.84
N GLU A 481 32.70 -13.30 -28.40
CA GLU A 481 32.03 -12.29 -29.23
C GLU A 481 32.94 -11.80 -30.37
N ARG A 482 34.23 -11.61 -30.08
CA ARG A 482 35.24 -11.31 -31.11
C ARG A 482 35.42 -12.48 -32.06
N GLY A 483 35.46 -13.71 -31.56
CA GLY A 483 35.52 -14.92 -32.39
C GLY A 483 34.38 -14.98 -33.41
N VAL A 484 33.13 -14.75 -32.96
CA VAL A 484 31.95 -14.66 -33.84
C VAL A 484 32.15 -13.61 -34.93
N MET A 485 32.63 -12.41 -34.56
CA MET A 485 32.88 -11.34 -35.51
C MET A 485 33.92 -11.73 -36.56
N GLN A 486 35.05 -12.31 -36.14
CA GLN A 486 36.13 -12.73 -37.03
C GLN A 486 35.70 -13.82 -38.00
N THR A 487 34.94 -14.80 -37.53
CA THR A 487 34.36 -15.85 -38.38
C THR A 487 33.43 -15.25 -39.43
N LEU A 488 32.52 -14.35 -39.04
CA LEU A 488 31.60 -13.72 -39.99
C LEU A 488 32.31 -12.83 -41.02
N VAL A 489 33.33 -12.08 -40.58
CA VAL A 489 34.18 -11.28 -41.49
C VAL A 489 34.93 -12.18 -42.46
N ALA A 490 35.50 -13.30 -42.01
CA ALA A 490 36.20 -14.26 -42.87
C ALA A 490 35.26 -14.88 -43.91
N VAL A 491 34.07 -15.34 -43.50
CA VAL A 491 33.07 -15.92 -44.41
C VAL A 491 32.61 -14.89 -45.46
N ARG A 492 32.33 -13.65 -45.05
CA ARG A 492 31.93 -12.60 -46.00
C ARG A 492 33.05 -12.16 -46.94
N ARG A 493 34.30 -12.16 -46.48
CA ARG A 493 35.46 -11.92 -47.37
C ARG A 493 35.64 -13.05 -48.38
N MET A 494 35.42 -14.29 -47.95
CA MET A 494 35.50 -15.47 -48.81
C MET A 494 34.44 -15.44 -49.91
N LEU A 495 33.20 -15.07 -49.58
CA LEU A 495 32.12 -14.92 -50.56
C LEU A 495 32.27 -13.65 -51.41
N GLY A 496 32.79 -12.56 -50.84
CA GLY A 496 32.89 -11.27 -51.54
C GLY A 496 31.51 -10.74 -51.93
N SER A 497 31.35 -10.36 -53.20
CA SER A 497 30.06 -9.98 -53.79
C SER A 497 29.36 -11.14 -54.51
N HIS A 498 29.91 -12.35 -54.44
CA HIS A 498 29.45 -13.49 -55.23
C HIS A 498 28.27 -14.18 -54.56
N SER A 499 27.37 -14.72 -55.38
CA SER A 499 26.39 -15.68 -54.92
C SER A 499 27.06 -16.99 -54.51
N LEU A 500 26.36 -17.83 -53.73
CA LEU A 500 26.87 -19.16 -53.37
C LEU A 500 27.14 -20.05 -54.60
N ALA A 501 26.37 -19.87 -55.67
CA ALA A 501 26.57 -20.60 -56.93
C ALA A 501 27.87 -20.18 -57.63
N GLU A 502 28.10 -18.87 -57.76
CA GLU A 502 29.35 -18.33 -58.31
C GLU A 502 30.56 -18.73 -57.46
N PHE A 503 30.41 -18.72 -56.13
CA PHE A 503 31.45 -19.19 -55.23
C PHE A 503 31.75 -20.68 -55.43
N ALA A 504 30.73 -21.53 -55.59
CA ALA A 504 30.92 -22.95 -55.88
C ALA A 504 31.66 -23.20 -57.20
N GLU A 505 31.34 -22.44 -58.25
CA GLU A 505 32.06 -22.50 -59.54
C GLU A 505 33.53 -22.11 -59.39
N GLN A 506 33.82 -21.05 -58.63
CA GLN A 506 35.19 -20.60 -58.34
C GLN A 506 35.98 -21.65 -57.56
N VAL A 507 35.36 -22.28 -56.55
CA VAL A 507 35.98 -23.37 -55.79
C VAL A 507 36.26 -24.57 -56.70
N ASN A 508 35.35 -24.93 -57.59
CA ASN A 508 35.55 -26.03 -58.55
C ASN A 508 36.68 -25.74 -59.55
N ALA A 509 36.77 -24.50 -60.06
CA ALA A 509 37.85 -24.08 -60.93
C ALA A 509 39.21 -24.15 -60.21
N ALA A 510 39.28 -23.66 -58.96
CA ALA A 510 40.49 -23.74 -58.14
C ALA A 510 40.88 -25.20 -57.85
N TYR A 511 39.91 -26.06 -57.51
CA TYR A 511 40.13 -27.49 -57.30
C TYR A 511 40.73 -28.15 -58.54
N THR A 512 40.13 -27.94 -59.71
CA THR A 512 40.58 -28.56 -60.98
C THR A 512 42.02 -28.18 -61.32
N VAL A 513 42.40 -26.91 -61.12
CA VAL A 513 43.77 -26.43 -61.36
C VAL A 513 44.75 -27.05 -60.37
N LEU A 514 44.40 -27.11 -59.08
CA LEU A 514 45.26 -27.69 -58.05
C LEU A 514 45.39 -29.21 -58.20
N GLU A 515 44.33 -29.90 -58.63
CA GLU A 515 44.32 -31.33 -58.94
C GLU A 515 45.25 -31.64 -60.12
N ALA A 516 45.13 -30.91 -61.23
CA ALA A 516 46.01 -31.07 -62.38
C ALA A 516 47.49 -30.81 -62.04
N LEU A 517 47.76 -29.81 -61.19
CA LEU A 517 49.11 -29.56 -60.66
C LEU A 517 49.58 -30.68 -59.74
N ALA A 518 48.72 -31.20 -58.86
CA ALA A 518 49.07 -32.32 -57.99
C ALA A 518 49.40 -33.57 -58.81
N GLU A 519 48.59 -33.91 -59.82
CA GLU A 519 48.83 -35.05 -60.72
C GLU A 519 50.14 -34.91 -61.51
N ALA A 520 50.46 -33.70 -61.99
CA ALA A 520 51.68 -33.44 -62.74
C ALA A 520 52.98 -33.61 -61.92
N PHE A 521 52.88 -33.60 -60.59
CA PHE A 521 54.00 -33.69 -59.65
C PHE A 521 53.88 -34.87 -58.66
N ASP A 522 52.85 -35.72 -58.76
CA ASP A 522 52.64 -36.83 -57.83
C ASP A 522 53.68 -37.95 -58.01
N GLY A 523 54.59 -38.04 -57.04
CA GLY A 523 55.62 -39.08 -56.98
C GLY A 523 55.13 -40.47 -56.58
N TRP A 524 53.85 -40.62 -56.21
CA TRP A 524 53.26 -41.92 -55.80
C TRP A 524 52.70 -42.71 -56.97
N SER A 525 52.52 -42.08 -58.13
CA SER A 525 52.09 -42.79 -59.32
C SER A 525 53.24 -43.67 -59.86
N LYS A 526 52.95 -44.92 -60.21
CA LYS A 526 53.93 -45.85 -60.84
C LYS A 526 54.44 -45.36 -62.21
N ARG A 527 53.92 -44.25 -62.71
CA ARG A 527 54.32 -43.57 -63.94
C ARG A 527 54.82 -42.19 -63.56
N ALA A 528 56.09 -42.08 -63.13
CA ALA A 528 56.71 -40.79 -62.94
C ALA A 528 56.77 -40.04 -64.27
N VAL A 529 55.76 -39.22 -64.55
CA VAL A 529 55.77 -38.26 -65.66
C VAL A 529 56.64 -37.10 -65.16
N GLY A 530 57.82 -36.94 -65.76
CA GLY A 530 58.67 -35.80 -65.43
C GLY A 530 58.02 -34.50 -65.92
N PHE A 531 57.90 -33.51 -65.03
CA PHE A 531 57.46 -32.17 -65.43
C PHE A 531 58.50 -31.55 -66.37
N ASP A 532 58.19 -31.47 -67.67
CA ASP A 532 59.06 -30.86 -68.67
C ASP A 532 58.77 -29.36 -68.78
N SER A 533 59.61 -28.57 -68.11
CA SER A 533 59.49 -27.11 -68.11
C SER A 533 59.69 -26.47 -69.49
N ALA A 534 60.36 -27.12 -70.45
CA ALA A 534 60.54 -26.59 -71.80
C ALA A 534 59.24 -26.71 -72.62
N VAL A 535 58.52 -27.82 -72.49
CA VAL A 535 57.22 -28.04 -73.14
C VAL A 535 56.17 -27.07 -72.59
N VAL A 536 56.12 -26.87 -71.28
CA VAL A 536 55.19 -25.91 -70.66
C VAL A 536 55.50 -24.48 -71.12
N ARG A 537 56.78 -24.11 -71.22
CA ARG A 537 57.17 -22.78 -71.73
C ARG A 537 56.74 -22.60 -73.19
N ALA A 538 56.97 -23.59 -74.05
CA ALA A 538 56.55 -23.53 -75.45
C ALA A 538 55.03 -23.38 -75.58
N GLU A 539 54.25 -24.15 -74.81
CA GLU A 539 52.78 -24.06 -74.83
C GLU A 539 52.26 -22.70 -74.33
N LEU A 540 52.90 -22.13 -73.29
CA LEU A 540 52.55 -20.80 -72.78
C LEU A 540 52.95 -19.68 -73.75
N ASP A 541 54.07 -19.83 -74.46
CA ASP A 541 54.54 -18.86 -75.45
C ASP A 541 53.62 -18.86 -76.69
N ASP A 542 53.20 -20.04 -77.16
CA ASP A 542 52.26 -20.20 -78.30
C ASP A 542 50.88 -19.59 -78.00
N ARG A 543 50.45 -19.61 -76.74
CA ARG A 543 49.19 -18.99 -76.28
C ARG A 543 49.37 -17.60 -75.71
N SER A 544 50.56 -17.02 -75.82
CA SER A 544 50.88 -15.79 -75.10
C SER A 544 49.97 -14.63 -75.52
N ASP A 545 49.54 -14.56 -76.78
CA ASP A 545 48.64 -13.53 -77.32
C ASP A 545 47.21 -13.58 -76.74
N GLU A 546 46.80 -14.65 -76.06
CA GLU A 546 45.48 -14.76 -75.41
C GLU A 546 45.34 -13.81 -74.21
N LEU A 547 46.46 -13.39 -73.60
CA LEU A 547 46.49 -12.48 -72.46
C LEU A 547 47.28 -11.22 -72.78
N SER A 548 46.72 -10.06 -72.46
CA SER A 548 47.46 -8.79 -72.48
C SER A 548 48.65 -8.82 -71.51
N PRO A 549 49.70 -8.01 -71.73
CA PRO A 549 50.87 -7.95 -70.83
C PRO A 549 50.49 -7.69 -69.36
N GLN A 550 49.46 -6.86 -69.13
CA GLN A 550 48.96 -6.58 -67.79
C GLN A 550 48.29 -7.83 -67.16
N GLN A 551 47.48 -8.57 -67.91
CA GLN A 551 46.86 -9.81 -67.43
C GLN A 551 47.90 -10.90 -67.15
N ARG A 552 48.94 -11.03 -67.99
CA ARG A 552 50.05 -11.96 -67.74
C ARG A 552 50.76 -11.63 -66.43
N GLN A 553 51.01 -10.33 -66.16
CA GLN A 553 51.63 -9.91 -64.90
C GLN A 553 50.73 -10.19 -63.69
N VAL A 554 49.41 -9.95 -63.80
CA VAL A 554 48.44 -10.28 -62.76
C VAL A 554 48.42 -11.79 -62.51
N LEU A 555 48.39 -12.62 -63.55
CA LEU A 555 48.42 -14.08 -63.44
C LEU A 555 49.70 -14.57 -62.77
N ALA A 556 50.87 -14.06 -63.17
CA ALA A 556 52.16 -14.41 -62.56
C ALA A 556 52.21 -14.05 -61.07
N ASN A 557 51.71 -12.86 -60.69
CA ASN A 557 51.60 -12.46 -59.30
C ASN A 557 50.64 -13.37 -58.52
N ASN A 558 49.46 -13.67 -59.08
CA ASN A 558 48.47 -14.54 -58.44
C ASN A 558 49.02 -15.97 -58.23
N LEU A 559 49.74 -16.54 -59.19
CA LEU A 559 50.36 -17.86 -59.06
C LEU A 559 51.42 -17.89 -57.95
N LYS A 560 52.22 -16.83 -57.84
CA LYS A 560 53.22 -16.68 -56.77
C LYS A 560 52.55 -16.59 -55.39
N GLU A 561 51.56 -15.72 -55.23
CA GLU A 561 50.84 -15.54 -53.97
C GLU A 561 50.04 -16.79 -53.58
N LEU A 562 49.41 -17.46 -54.55
CA LEU A 562 48.71 -18.73 -54.35
C LEU A 562 49.66 -19.81 -53.83
N ALA A 563 50.85 -19.96 -54.41
CA ALA A 563 51.85 -20.90 -53.94
C ALA A 563 52.29 -20.61 -52.49
N GLN A 564 52.47 -19.34 -52.13
CA GLN A 564 52.78 -18.93 -50.76
C GLN A 564 51.65 -19.24 -49.79
N LEU A 565 50.39 -18.97 -50.17
CA LEU A 565 49.20 -19.28 -49.36
C LEU A 565 49.07 -20.79 -49.13
N VAL A 566 49.19 -21.62 -50.18
CA VAL A 566 49.15 -23.08 -50.07
C VAL A 566 50.25 -23.59 -49.13
N GLY A 567 51.49 -23.08 -49.26
CA GLY A 567 52.59 -23.38 -48.35
C GLY A 567 52.27 -23.03 -46.89
N SER A 568 51.78 -21.82 -46.64
CA SER A 568 51.44 -21.34 -45.29
C SER A 568 50.28 -22.12 -44.64
N MET A 569 49.28 -22.55 -45.41
CA MET A 569 48.19 -23.41 -44.95
C MET A 569 48.72 -24.81 -44.60
N GLY A 570 49.65 -25.33 -45.39
CA GLY A 570 50.37 -26.59 -45.11
C GLY A 570 51.16 -26.53 -43.80
N ASP A 571 51.93 -25.46 -43.59
CA ASP A 571 52.76 -25.24 -42.39
C ASP A 571 51.94 -25.01 -41.11
N SER A 572 50.74 -24.43 -41.25
CA SER A 572 49.81 -24.21 -40.14
C SER A 572 49.13 -25.51 -39.72
N ARG A 573 48.88 -26.42 -40.68
CA ARG A 573 48.33 -27.77 -40.40
C ARG A 573 49.35 -28.64 -39.66
N THR A 574 50.63 -28.60 -40.01
CA THR A 574 51.68 -29.43 -39.38
C THR A 574 51.92 -29.09 -37.91
N ARG A 575 51.77 -27.82 -37.49
CA ARG A 575 51.96 -27.42 -36.08
C ARG A 575 50.88 -27.97 -35.12
N GLY A 576 49.63 -28.06 -35.56
CA GLY A 576 48.52 -28.59 -34.73
C GLY A 576 48.33 -30.10 -34.83
N ALA A 577 48.50 -30.67 -36.03
CA ALA A 577 48.24 -32.08 -36.30
C ALA A 577 49.27 -33.05 -35.69
N LEU A 578 50.49 -32.57 -35.39
CA LEU A 578 51.51 -33.39 -34.72
C LEU A 578 51.10 -33.81 -33.29
N MET A 579 50.18 -33.09 -32.64
CA MET A 579 49.66 -33.45 -31.32
C MET A 579 48.35 -34.26 -31.33
N ARG A 580 47.66 -34.41 -32.46
CA ARG A 580 46.28 -34.94 -32.53
C ARG A 580 46.09 -35.98 -33.64
N ARG A 581 47.01 -36.95 -33.77
CA ARG A 581 46.79 -38.12 -34.65
C ARG A 581 45.81 -39.09 -33.97
N SER A 582 44.51 -38.85 -34.10
CA SER A 582 43.50 -39.92 -34.06
C SER A 582 43.02 -40.18 -35.48
N ASP A 583 42.79 -41.45 -35.84
CA ASP A 583 42.31 -41.84 -37.17
C ASP A 583 40.88 -41.32 -37.47
N ASP A 584 40.19 -40.80 -36.47
CA ASP A 584 38.80 -40.33 -36.53
C ASP A 584 38.66 -38.79 -36.71
N LEU A 585 39.74 -38.01 -36.61
CA LEU A 585 39.70 -36.53 -36.67
C LEU A 585 38.97 -35.98 -37.91
N ASP A 586 39.21 -36.58 -39.08
CA ASP A 586 38.59 -36.13 -40.32
C ASP A 586 37.09 -36.44 -40.36
N ARG A 587 36.69 -37.60 -39.81
CA ARG A 587 35.28 -37.96 -39.65
C ARG A 587 34.59 -37.03 -38.67
N ASP A 588 35.22 -36.76 -37.53
CA ASP A 588 34.68 -35.92 -36.46
C ASP A 588 34.57 -34.44 -36.91
N LEU A 589 35.49 -33.95 -37.75
CA LEU A 589 35.37 -32.64 -38.40
C LEU A 589 34.22 -32.60 -39.41
N MET A 590 34.06 -33.64 -40.23
CA MET A 590 32.98 -33.70 -41.24
C MET A 590 31.59 -33.91 -40.61
N SER A 591 31.47 -34.68 -39.54
CA SER A 591 30.22 -34.84 -38.79
C SER A 591 29.86 -33.61 -37.95
N GLY A 592 30.81 -32.68 -37.76
CA GLY A 592 30.63 -31.48 -36.94
C GLY A 592 30.82 -31.73 -35.44
N GLU A 593 31.21 -32.94 -35.03
CA GLU A 593 31.55 -33.30 -33.65
C GLU A 593 32.80 -32.55 -33.15
N GLN A 594 33.68 -32.13 -34.06
CA GLN A 594 34.86 -31.33 -33.75
C GLN A 594 34.87 -29.98 -34.49
N ALA A 595 35.24 -28.92 -33.77
CA ALA A 595 35.40 -27.58 -34.34
C ALA A 595 36.70 -27.46 -35.16
N PRO A 596 36.70 -26.71 -36.27
CA PRO A 596 37.89 -26.51 -37.10
C PRO A 596 38.92 -25.61 -36.39
N HIS A 597 40.20 -25.96 -36.48
CA HIS A 597 41.31 -25.19 -35.88
C HIS A 597 42.29 -24.64 -36.93
N SER A 598 42.14 -25.03 -38.20
CA SER A 598 42.96 -24.58 -39.33
C SER A 598 42.07 -24.33 -40.57
N ALA A 599 42.59 -23.60 -41.55
CA ALA A 599 41.88 -23.40 -42.83
C ALA A 599 41.53 -24.72 -43.52
N VAL A 600 42.40 -25.74 -43.39
CA VAL A 600 42.16 -27.08 -43.93
C VAL A 600 41.05 -27.80 -43.17
N ASP A 601 41.02 -27.68 -41.83
CA ASP A 601 39.94 -28.26 -41.02
C ASP A 601 38.60 -27.60 -41.36
N THR A 602 38.59 -26.28 -41.57
CA THR A 602 37.40 -25.53 -41.99
C THR A 602 36.86 -26.03 -43.33
N MET A 603 37.74 -26.32 -44.30
CA MET A 603 37.31 -26.90 -45.59
C MET A 603 36.66 -28.27 -45.40
N LYS A 604 37.22 -29.14 -44.55
CA LYS A 604 36.64 -30.46 -44.24
C LYS A 604 35.31 -30.34 -43.51
N TRP A 605 35.24 -29.45 -42.52
CA TRP A 605 34.01 -29.15 -41.79
C TRP A 605 32.91 -28.64 -42.73
N LEU A 606 33.23 -27.68 -43.60
CA LEU A 606 32.30 -27.17 -44.62
C LEU A 606 31.86 -28.24 -45.62
N ALA A 607 32.78 -29.13 -46.03
CA ALA A 607 32.44 -30.26 -46.90
C ALA A 607 31.43 -31.20 -46.23
N GLY A 608 31.59 -31.46 -44.92
CA GLY A 608 30.62 -32.22 -44.13
C GLY A 608 29.26 -31.53 -44.02
N TYR A 609 29.25 -30.21 -43.78
CA TYR A 609 28.03 -29.39 -43.73
C TYR A 609 27.26 -29.44 -45.07
N TRP A 610 27.92 -29.11 -46.19
CA TRP A 610 27.28 -29.13 -47.51
C TRP A 610 26.97 -30.54 -48.02
N GLY A 611 27.73 -31.54 -47.57
CA GLY A 611 27.47 -32.96 -47.83
C GLY A 611 26.34 -33.56 -46.99
N GLY A 612 25.73 -32.79 -46.07
CA GLY A 612 24.62 -33.24 -45.22
C GLY A 612 25.02 -34.22 -44.12
N MET A 613 26.32 -34.31 -43.78
CA MET A 613 26.83 -35.17 -42.71
C MET A 613 26.65 -34.55 -41.32
N GLN A 614 26.48 -33.23 -41.26
CA GLN A 614 26.18 -32.50 -40.03
C GLN A 614 24.68 -32.48 -39.81
N ALA A 615 24.23 -32.76 -38.58
CA ALA A 615 22.83 -32.61 -38.22
C ALA A 615 22.41 -31.15 -38.44
N ALA A 616 21.29 -30.92 -39.13
CA ALA A 616 20.66 -29.62 -39.12
C ALA A 616 20.34 -29.27 -37.66
N GLU A 617 20.80 -28.11 -37.17
CA GLU A 617 20.33 -27.61 -35.88
C GLU A 617 18.80 -27.59 -35.94
N PRO A 618 18.09 -28.21 -34.98
CA PRO A 618 16.64 -28.10 -34.93
C PRO A 618 16.30 -26.61 -34.88
N ASP A 619 15.44 -26.16 -35.80
CA ASP A 619 15.01 -24.76 -35.92
C ASP A 619 14.67 -24.21 -34.52
N ALA A 620 15.52 -23.31 -34.01
CA ALA A 620 15.34 -22.70 -32.69
C ALA A 620 14.17 -21.67 -32.65
N ASN A 621 13.25 -21.76 -33.61
CA ASN A 621 12.04 -20.94 -33.74
C ASN A 621 10.74 -21.78 -33.76
N SER A 622 10.77 -23.05 -33.34
CA SER A 622 9.56 -23.78 -32.92
C SER A 622 9.31 -23.65 -31.44
#